data_AF-A0AA38LKP4-F1
#
_entry.id   AF-A0AA38LKP4-F1
#
_cell.length_a   1.000
_cell.length_b   1.000
_cell.length_c   1.000
_cell.angle_alpha   90.00
_cell.angle_beta   90.00
_cell.angle_gamma   90.00
#
_symmetry.space_group_name_H-M   'P 1'
#
loop_
_entity.id
_entity.type
_entity.pdbx_description
1 polymer ?
#
loop_
_entity_poly.entity_id
_entity_poly.type
_entity_poly.pdbx_seq_one_letter_code
_entity_poly.pdbx_strand_id
1 'polypeptide(L)' 'SGFIVLDSVFNYGAGVHNVIMVNGTAFKDCVNQPNLALFSSGEDRVVLKALGNMWFICGVGAHCEN' A
#
# COMPACT_ATOMS: atom_id res chain seq x y z
N SER A 1 -7.62 -7.50 -25.48
CA SER A 1 -7.49 -7.41 -24.01
C SER A 1 -7.01 -6.02 -23.65
N GLY A 2 -7.85 -5.21 -23.01
CA GLY A 2 -7.51 -3.85 -22.58
C GLY A 2 -6.90 -3.87 -21.18
N PHE A 3 -5.87 -3.07 -20.96
CA PHE A 3 -5.29 -2.84 -19.64
C PHE A 3 -5.79 -1.49 -19.13
N ILE A 4 -6.40 -1.47 -17.94
CA ILE A 4 -6.80 -0.23 -17.28
C ILE A 4 -5.60 0.21 -16.44
N VAL A 5 -5.03 1.37 -16.78
CA VAL A 5 -4.00 2.05 -15.98
C VAL A 5 -4.71 3.10 -15.14
N LEU A 6 -4.72 2.92 -13.82
CA LEU A 6 -5.12 3.99 -12.89
C LEU A 6 -3.89 4.43 -12.09
N ASP A 7 -3.91 5.64 -11.55
CA ASP A 7 -2.85 6.18 -10.70
C ASP A 7 -3.45 6.57 -9.34
N SER A 8 -2.74 6.26 -8.26
CA SER A 8 -3.09 6.65 -6.90
C SER A 8 -1.91 7.35 -6.25
N VAL A 9 -2.17 8.43 -5.52
CA VAL A 9 -1.13 9.22 -4.82
C VAL A 9 -1.33 9.09 -3.32
N PHE A 10 -0.27 8.69 -2.61
CA PHE A 10 -0.23 8.62 -1.16
C PHE A 10 0.67 9.75 -0.62
N ASN A 11 0.07 10.71 0.09
CA ASN A 11 0.78 11.82 0.72
C ASN A 11 0.86 11.60 2.23
N TYR A 12 2.06 11.61 2.80
CA TYR A 12 2.28 11.40 4.23
C TYR A 12 3.66 11.92 4.68
N GLY A 13 3.86 12.07 5.98
CA GLY A 13 5.17 12.45 6.53
C GLY A 13 6.22 11.34 6.31
N ALA A 14 7.24 11.62 5.50
CA ALA A 14 8.33 10.68 5.27
C ALA A 14 9.01 10.28 6.60
N GLY A 15 9.23 8.98 6.81
CA GLY A 15 9.76 8.43 8.06
C GLY A 15 8.74 8.31 9.21
N VAL A 16 7.56 8.91 9.08
CA VAL A 16 6.44 8.75 10.03
C VAL A 16 5.46 7.69 9.54
N HIS A 17 5.20 7.67 8.23
CA HIS A 17 4.39 6.63 7.59
C HIS A 17 5.15 6.01 6.42
N ASN A 18 4.59 4.92 5.92
CA ASN A 18 4.97 4.26 4.70
C ASN A 18 3.72 3.63 4.08
N VAL A 19 3.86 3.16 2.85
CA VAL A 19 2.82 2.39 2.16
C VAL A 19 3.41 1.04 1.80
N ILE A 20 2.80 -0.03 2.30
CA ILE A 20 3.18 -1.40 1.99
C ILE A 20 2.03 -2.05 1.23
N MET A 21 2.29 -2.49 0.01
CA MET A 21 1.34 -3.33 -0.72
C MET A 21 1.38 -4.75 -0.16
N VAL A 22 0.22 -5.28 0.20
CA VAL A 22 0.05 -6.61 0.81
C VAL A 22 -1.09 -7.38 0.12
N ASN A 23 -1.27 -8.65 0.47
CA ASN A 23 -2.45 -9.41 0.06
C ASN A 23 -3.66 -9.12 0.98
N GLY A 24 -4.85 -9.60 0.60
CA GLY A 24 -6.08 -9.32 1.35
C GLY A 24 -6.09 -9.90 2.77
N THR A 25 -5.47 -11.05 2.99
CA THR A 25 -5.34 -11.65 4.33
C THR A 25 -4.46 -10.78 5.23
N ALA A 26 -3.30 -10.38 4.72
CA ALA A 26 -2.36 -9.54 5.43
C ALA A 26 -2.92 -8.14 5.73
N PHE A 27 -3.74 -7.58 4.84
CA PHE A 27 -4.48 -6.35 5.11
C PHE A 27 -5.49 -6.53 6.25
N LYS A 28 -6.29 -7.60 6.19
CA LYS A 28 -7.30 -7.89 7.22
C LYS A 28 -6.68 -8.12 8.60
N ASP A 29 -5.59 -8.86 8.65
CA ASP A 29 -4.91 -9.22 9.89
C ASP A 29 -3.88 -8.16 10.32
N CYS A 30 -3.75 -7.09 9.52
CA CYS A 30 -2.83 -5.99 9.74
C CYS A 30 -1.36 -6.43 9.95
N VAL A 31 -0.88 -7.28 9.05
CA VAL A 31 0.51 -7.76 9.07
C VAL A 31 1.25 -7.31 7.81
N ASN A 32 2.54 -6.99 7.98
CA ASN A 32 3.39 -6.50 6.89
C ASN A 32 3.97 -7.59 5.98
N GLN A 33 3.53 -8.84 6.13
CA GLN A 33 3.94 -9.99 5.34
C GLN A 33 2.73 -10.64 4.66
N PRO A 34 2.81 -10.96 3.35
CA PRO A 34 3.93 -10.71 2.46
C PRO A 34 4.02 -9.21 2.06
N ASN A 35 5.23 -8.67 2.06
CA ASN A 35 5.51 -7.34 1.51
C ASN A 35 5.66 -7.46 -0.01
N LEU A 36 4.64 -7.02 -0.75
CA LEU A 36 4.62 -7.07 -2.22
C LEU A 36 5.29 -5.84 -2.84
N ALA A 37 5.26 -4.71 -2.15
CA ALA A 37 5.97 -3.49 -2.48
C ALA A 37 6.03 -2.57 -1.26
N LEU A 38 7.11 -1.81 -1.11
CA LEU A 38 7.27 -0.79 -0.07
C LEU A 38 7.52 0.56 -0.74
N PHE A 39 6.80 1.57 -0.27
CA PHE A 39 6.96 2.95 -0.65
C PHE A 39 7.12 3.81 0.61
N SER A 40 8.07 4.74 0.58
CA SER A 40 8.50 5.49 1.77
C SER A 40 8.95 6.92 1.46
N SER A 41 8.57 7.49 0.32
CA SER A 41 9.05 8.83 -0.09
C SER A 41 8.31 9.99 0.56
N GLY A 42 7.09 9.75 1.06
CA GLY A 42 6.17 10.80 1.55
C GLY A 42 5.21 11.36 0.50
N GLU A 43 5.49 11.14 -0.78
CA GLU A 43 4.55 11.37 -1.89
C GLU A 43 4.72 10.22 -2.91
N ASP A 44 4.09 9.08 -2.65
CA ASP A 44 4.22 7.93 -3.54
C ASP A 44 3.10 7.88 -4.57
N ARG A 45 3.49 7.74 -5.84
CA ARG A 45 2.59 7.47 -6.96
C ARG A 45 2.61 6.00 -7.29
N VAL A 46 1.46 5.35 -7.18
CA VAL A 46 1.29 3.93 -7.42
C VAL A 46 0.41 3.72 -8.63
N VAL A 47 1.00 3.12 -9.67
CA VAL A 47 0.28 2.72 -10.88
C VAL A 47 -0.47 1.43 -10.62
N LEU A 48 -1.79 1.49 -10.73
CA LEU A 48 -2.70 0.38 -10.56
C LEU A 48 -2.87 -0.34 -11.90
N LYS A 49 -2.39 -1.57 -11.93
CA LYS A 49 -2.20 -2.38 -13.14
C LYS A 49 -3.23 -3.49 -13.31
N ALA A 50 -4.09 -3.72 -12.32
CA ALA A 50 -5.04 -4.82 -12.34
C ALA A 50 -6.42 -4.35 -11.90
N LEU A 51 -7.44 -5.00 -12.46
CA LEU A 51 -8.79 -4.94 -11.94
C LEU A 51 -8.91 -5.80 -10.69
N GLY A 52 -9.66 -5.31 -9.71
CA GLY A 52 -9.85 -5.96 -8.42
C GLY A 52 -9.17 -5.20 -7.28
N ASN A 53 -9.19 -5.80 -6.11
CA ASN A 53 -8.73 -5.14 -4.89
C ASN A 53 -7.20 -5.21 -4.80
N MET A 54 -6.58 -4.06 -4.56
CA MET A 54 -5.20 -3.95 -4.10
C MET A 54 -5.21 -3.42 -2.69
N TRP A 55 -4.38 -4.00 -1.84
CA TRP A 55 -4.39 -3.72 -0.42
C TRP A 55 -3.09 -3.06 -0.01
N PHE A 56 -3.22 -1.97 0.74
CA PHE A 56 -2.10 -1.16 1.19
C PHE A 56 -2.26 -0.91 2.69
N ILE A 57 -1.17 -1.04 3.45
CA ILE A 57 -1.14 -0.76 4.89
C ILE A 57 0.04 0.17 5.23
N CYS A 58 0.02 0.77 6.41
CA CYS A 58 1.21 1.36 7.02
C CYS A 58 1.81 0.36 8.01
N GLY A 59 3.10 0.03 7.87
CA GLY A 59 3.80 -0.89 8.76
C GLY A 59 4.56 -0.21 9.90
N VAL A 60 4.29 1.06 10.18
CA VAL A 60 4.96 1.81 11.26
C VAL A 60 4.17 1.66 12.56
N GLY A 61 4.81 1.12 13.60
CA GLY A 61 4.19 0.98 14.92
C GLY A 61 2.86 0.22 14.85
N ALA A 62 1.81 0.82 15.42
CA ALA A 62 0.44 0.30 15.39
C ALA A 62 -0.47 1.10 14.42
N HIS A 63 0.09 1.68 13.36
CA HIS A 63 -0.65 2.56 12.44
C HIS A 63 -1.69 1.83 11.58
N CYS A 64 -1.59 0.51 11.45
CA CYS A 64 -2.53 -0.25 10.65
C CYS A 64 -3.67 -0.84 11.51
N GLU A 65 -3.44 -1.06 12.81
CA GLU A 65 -4.41 -1.61 13.76
C GLU A 65 -5.38 -0.56 14.33
N ASN A 66 -5.12 0.74 14.12
CA ASN A 66 -5.92 1.87 14.63
C ASN A 66 -6.56 2.67 13.49
#